data_AF-A0A932VAE1-F1
#
_entry.id   AF-A0A932VAE1-F1
#
_cell.length_a   1.000
_cell.length_b   1.000
_cell.length_c   1.000
_cell.angle_alpha   90.00
_cell.angle_beta   90.00
_cell.angle_gamma   90.00
#
_symmetry.space_group_name_H-M   'P 1'
#
loop_
_entity.id
_entity.type
_entity.pdbx_description
1 polymer ?
#
loop_
_entity_poly.entity_id
_entity_poly.type
_entity_poly.pdbx_seq_one_letter_code
_entity_poly.pdbx_strand_id
1 'polypeptide(L)' 'MIATNVNGARNVARAAKGCGARFIHLSSDAIFDGEHAPYNEESKPQPIHAYAESKARGEEEVLNTFHVIARSRATATKQ' A
#
# COMPACT_ATOMS: atom_id res chain seq x y z
N MET A 1 6.63 14.72 -2.61
CA MET A 1 6.69 13.28 -2.92
C MET A 1 5.51 12.50 -2.34
N ILE A 2 5.25 12.55 -1.03
CA ILE A 2 4.14 11.81 -0.38
C ILE A 2 2.77 12.16 -0.99
N ALA A 3 2.45 13.45 -1.13
CA ALA A 3 1.15 13.89 -1.64
C ALA A 3 0.83 13.41 -3.07
N THR A 4 1.84 13.25 -3.93
CA THR A 4 1.66 12.82 -5.32
C THR A 4 1.27 11.34 -5.39
N ASN A 5 1.92 10.48 -4.60
CA ASN A 5 1.61 9.04 -4.56
C ASN A 5 0.23 8.79 -3.96
N VAL A 6 -0.11 9.51 -2.89
CA VAL A 6 -1.39 9.41 -2.19
C VAL A 6 -2.55 9.89 -3.08
N ASN A 7 -2.43 11.08 -3.69
CA ASN A 7 -3.46 11.62 -4.56
C ASN A 7 -3.59 10.82 -5.88
N GLY A 8 -2.47 10.34 -6.43
CA GLY A 8 -2.47 9.48 -7.61
C GLY A 8 -3.23 8.16 -7.36
N ALA A 9 -2.91 7.47 -6.26
CA ALA A 9 -3.60 6.24 -5.87
C ALA A 9 -5.11 6.47 -5.66
N ARG A 10 -5.49 7.55 -4.95
CA ARG A 10 -6.89 7.93 -4.73
C ARG A 10 -7.63 8.18 -6.05
N ASN A 11 -7.04 8.95 -6.97
CA ASN A 11 -7.69 9.30 -8.22
C ASN A 11 -7.92 8.07 -9.12
N VAL A 12 -6.93 7.19 -9.22
CA VAL A 12 -7.07 5.95 -10.01
C VAL A 12 -8.10 5.01 -9.36
N ALA A 13 -8.10 4.87 -8.04
CA ALA A 13 -9.09 4.05 -7.32
C ALA A 13 -10.52 4.57 -7.55
N ARG A 14 -10.72 5.89 -7.51
CA ARG A 14 -12.02 6.51 -7.79
C ARG A 14 -12.46 6.32 -9.24
N ALA A 15 -11.55 6.46 -10.20
CA ALA A 15 -11.83 6.24 -11.61
C ALA A 15 -12.22 4.78 -11.89
N ALA A 16 -11.46 3.83 -11.33
CA ALA A 16 -11.75 2.40 -11.44
C ALA A 16 -13.12 2.04 -10.85
N LYS A 17 -13.47 2.62 -9.69
CA LYS A 17 -14.80 2.46 -9.09
C LYS A 17 -15.91 3.01 -10.00
N GLY A 18 -15.68 4.19 -10.59
CA GLY A 18 -16.64 4.84 -11.48
C GLY A 18 -16.92 4.06 -12.77
N CYS A 19 -15.96 3.29 -13.27
CA CYS A 19 -16.12 2.45 -14.46
C CYS A 19 -16.37 0.96 -14.18
N GLY A 20 -16.50 0.56 -12.90
CA GLY A 20 -16.69 -0.84 -12.50
C GLY A 20 -15.47 -1.73 -12.78
N ALA A 21 -14.29 -1.15 -12.98
CA ALA A 21 -13.05 -1.89 -13.21
C ALA A 21 -12.50 -2.49 -11.90
N ARG A 22 -11.89 -3.66 -11.98
CA ARG A 22 -11.13 -4.23 -10.86
C ARG A 22 -9.82 -3.46 -10.70
N PHE A 23 -9.57 -2.96 -9.49
CA PHE A 23 -8.35 -2.23 -9.14
C PHE A 23 -7.60 -2.97 -8.04
N ILE A 24 -6.30 -3.18 -8.25
CA ILE A 24 -5.39 -3.79 -7.28
C ILE A 24 -4.31 -2.76 -7.00
N HIS A 25 -4.21 -2.34 -5.74
CA HIS A 25 -3.12 -1.46 -5.32
C HIS A 25 -1.93 -2.28 -4.84
N LEU A 26 -0.78 -2.10 -5.50
CA LEU A 26 0.47 -2.74 -5.12
C LEU A 26 1.12 -1.97 -3.96
N SER A 27 1.07 -2.56 -2.77
CA SER A 27 1.74 -2.10 -1.56
C SER A 27 3.02 -2.91 -1.30
N SER A 28 3.80 -2.55 -0.30
CA SER A 28 5.08 -3.18 0.04
C SER A 28 5.13 -3.54 1.52
N ASP A 29 5.81 -4.64 1.83
CA ASP A 29 6.21 -5.04 3.18
C ASP A 29 7.02 -3.98 3.94
N ALA A 30 7.59 -2.98 3.24
CA ALA A 30 8.25 -1.83 3.84
C ALA A 30 7.36 -1.00 4.79
N ILE A 31 6.03 -1.20 4.78
CA ILE A 31 5.11 -0.56 5.72
C ILE A 31 5.14 -1.17 7.13
N PHE A 32 5.81 -2.31 7.34
CA PHE A 32 5.97 -2.97 8.63
C PHE A 32 7.33 -2.61 9.27
N ASP A 33 7.41 -2.71 10.60
CA ASP A 33 8.62 -2.38 11.37
C ASP A 33 9.73 -3.44 11.24
N GLY A 34 9.38 -4.67 10.84
CA GLY A 34 10.31 -5.81 10.74
C GLY A 34 10.65 -6.49 12.08
N GLU A 35 10.19 -5.95 13.22
CA GLU A 35 10.51 -6.44 14.57
C GLU A 35 9.50 -7.47 15.10
N HIS A 36 8.26 -7.45 14.59
CA HIS A 36 7.13 -8.24 15.07
C HIS A 36 6.65 -9.32 14.08
N ALA A 37 7.53 -9.79 13.20
CA ALA A 37 7.20 -10.84 12.25
C ALA A 37 6.75 -12.15 12.96
N PRO A 38 5.81 -12.93 12.39
CA PRO A 38 5.25 -12.80 11.04
C PRO A 38 4.07 -11.82 10.94
N TYR A 39 4.05 -11.00 9.88
CA TYR A 39 2.92 -10.14 9.55
C TYR A 39 1.93 -10.86 8.63
N ASN A 40 0.65 -10.68 8.91
CA ASN A 40 -0.47 -11.11 8.08
C ASN A 40 -1.22 -9.89 7.48
N GLU A 41 -2.25 -10.13 6.68
CA GLU A 41 -3.04 -9.09 6.02
C GLU A 41 -3.73 -8.14 7.02
N GLU A 42 -4.03 -8.63 8.23
CA GLU A 42 -4.64 -7.86 9.32
C GLU A 42 -3.63 -7.09 10.18
N SER A 43 -2.33 -7.31 9.97
CA SER A 43 -1.28 -6.65 10.73
C SER A 43 -1.27 -5.16 10.45
N LYS A 44 -1.18 -4.35 11.51
CA LYS A 44 -1.17 -2.89 11.40
C LYS A 44 0.15 -2.40 10.80
N PRO A 45 0.12 -1.52 9.78
CA PRO A 45 1.32 -0.86 9.29
C PRO A 45 2.02 -0.06 10.39
N GLN A 46 3.34 -0.22 10.50
CA GLN A 46 4.23 0.54 11.38
C GLN A 46 5.42 1.08 10.56
N PRO A 47 5.20 2.12 9.74
CA PRO A 47 6.21 2.61 8.82
C PRO A 47 7.35 3.31 9.57
N ILE A 48 8.56 2.80 9.44
CA ILE A 48 9.77 3.33 10.10
C ILE A 48 10.57 4.36 9.27
N HIS A 49 10.13 4.67 8.03
CA HIS A 49 10.82 5.62 7.13
C HIS A 49 9.82 6.42 6.26
N ALA A 50 10.23 7.56 5.70
CA ALA A 50 9.38 8.42 4.86
C ALA A 50 8.81 7.72 3.60
N TYR A 51 9.54 6.76 3.02
CA TYR A 51 9.04 5.93 1.91
C TYR A 51 7.91 4.99 2.35
N ALA A 52 8.12 4.30 3.47
CA ALA A 52 7.13 3.43 4.09
C ALA A 52 5.86 4.22 4.46
N GLU A 53 6.03 5.42 5.00
CA GLU A 53 4.92 6.32 5.35
C GLU A 53 4.10 6.72 4.10
N SER A 54 4.76 7.01 2.98
CA SER A 54 4.07 7.29 1.72
C SER A 54 3.23 6.10 1.23
N LYS A 55 3.70 4.86 1.44
CA LYS A 55 2.98 3.64 1.02
C LYS A 55 1.83 3.34 1.96
N ALA A 56 2.03 3.48 3.28
CA ALA A 56 0.98 3.31 4.28
C ALA A 56 -0.17 4.31 4.08
N ARG A 57 0.13 5.59 3.86
CA ARG A 57 -0.91 6.61 3.58
C ARG A 57 -1.62 6.36 2.25
N GLY A 58 -0.92 5.88 1.23
CA GLY A 58 -1.55 5.49 -0.03
C GLY A 58 -2.50 4.29 0.12
N GLU A 59 -2.13 3.35 0.99
CA GLU A 59 -2.95 2.18 1.31
C GLU A 59 -4.27 2.56 2.00
N GLU A 60 -4.20 3.47 2.97
CA GLU A 60 -5.37 3.99 3.68
C GLU A 60 -6.39 4.66 2.73
N GLU A 61 -5.91 5.47 1.78
CA GLU A 61 -6.77 6.11 0.78
C GLU A 61 -7.43 5.12 -0.17
N VAL A 62 -6.71 4.05 -0.53
CA VAL A 62 -7.25 2.99 -1.38
C VAL A 62 -8.27 2.17 -0.60
N LEU A 63 -8.01 1.80 0.67
CA LEU A 63 -8.97 1.07 1.52
C LEU A 63 -10.31 1.82 1.66
N ASN A 64 -10.26 3.15 1.76
CA ASN A 64 -11.46 3.99 1.84
C ASN A 64 -12.27 4.01 0.53
N THR A 65 -11.68 3.62 -0.60
CA THR A 65 -12.32 3.67 -1.92
C THR A 65 -12.59 2.27 -2.50
N PHE A 66 -11.77 1.27 -2.15
CA PHE A 66 -11.63 -0.04 -2.80
C PHE A 66 -11.20 -1.14 -1.80
N HIS A 67 -11.52 -2.41 -2.07
CA HIS A 67 -11.33 -3.51 -1.11
C HIS A 67 -10.04 -4.35 -1.27
N VAL A 68 -9.24 -4.21 -2.34
CA VAL A 68 -8.12 -5.13 -2.60
C VAL A 68 -6.77 -4.43 -2.68
N ILE A 69 -5.88 -4.80 -1.75
CA ILE A 69 -4.47 -4.41 -1.71
C ILE A 69 -3.62 -5.66 -1.76
N ALA A 70 -2.62 -5.66 -2.65
CA ALA A 70 -1.61 -6.71 -2.72
C ALA A 70 -0.30 -6.17 -2.11
N ARG A 71 0.05 -6.64 -0.91
CA ARG A 71 1.35 -6.36 -0.30
C ARG A 71 2.36 -7.36 -0.83
N SER A 72 3.46 -6.89 -1.40
CA SER A 72 4.54 -7.73 -1.94
C SER A 72 5.84 -7.52 -1.17
N ARG A 73 6.60 -8.60 -0.97
CA ARG A 73 7.96 -8.58 -0.45
C ARG A 73 8.93 -8.71 -1.62
N ALA A 74 9.78 -7.71 -1.83
CA ALA A 74 10.92 -7.88 -2.70
C ALA A 74 11.95 -8.76 -1.99
N THR A 75 11.90 -10.08 -2.23
CA THR A 75 13.04 -10.94 -1.95
C THR A 75 14.14 -10.55 -2.94
N ALA A 76 14.96 -9.58 -2.56
CA ALA A 76 16.25 -9.38 -3.21
C ALA A 76 17.11 -10.59 -2.84
N THR A 77 17.00 -11.66 -3.60
CA THR A 77 18.02 -12.70 -3.67
C THR A 77 19.27 -12.01 -4.19
N LYS A 78 20.13 -11.56 -3.28
CA LYS A 78 21.52 -11.27 -3.62
C LYS A 78 22.13 -12.61 -4.03
N GLN A 79 22.29 -12.80 -5.34
CA GLN A 79 23.36 -13.64 -5.87
C GLN A 79 24.69 -12.93 -5.66
#